data_AF-A0AAD4EXI6-F1
#
_entry.id   AF-A0AAD4EXI6-F1
#
_cell.length_a   1.000
_cell.length_b   1.000
_cell.length_c   1.000
_cell.angle_alpha   90.00
_cell.angle_beta   90.00
_cell.angle_gamma   90.00
#
_symmetry.space_group_name_H-M   'P 1'
#
loop_
_entity.id
_entity.type
_entity.pdbx_description
1 polymer ?
#
loop_
_entity_poly.entity_id
_entity_poly.type
_entity_poly.pdbx_seq_one_letter_code
_entity_poly.pdbx_strand_id
1 'polypeptide(L)'
;MLPHLATLLLLPLTALAGATCGAANSGYTCPADASCCSQYGYCGSTEAFCLTTAGCQARYSNASSACYAPKAGVSISIDGTCGTTGVGKNGYRCPGNATVTSCCSAA
;
A
#
# COMPACT_ATOMS: atom_id res chain seq x y z
N MET A 1 -5.21 18.33 45.64
CA MET A 1 -5.71 19.02 44.43
C MET A 1 -4.67 18.89 43.31
N LEU A 2 -4.34 17.65 42.93
CA LEU A 2 -3.32 17.37 41.91
C LEU A 2 -4.09 16.83 40.69
N PRO A 3 -4.41 17.65 39.68
CA PRO A 3 -5.23 17.21 38.57
C PRO A 3 -4.40 16.25 37.71
N HIS A 4 -4.90 15.03 37.63
CA HIS A 4 -4.76 14.05 36.54
C HIS A 4 -3.74 14.42 35.47
N LEU A 5 -2.61 13.70 35.49
CA LEU A 5 -1.78 13.43 34.34
C LEU A 5 -2.67 12.94 33.18
N ALA A 6 -3.22 13.87 32.41
CA ALA A 6 -3.46 13.66 31.01
C ALA A 6 -2.09 13.70 30.36
N THR A 7 -1.37 12.57 30.42
CA THR A 7 -0.31 12.27 29.48
C THR A 7 -0.97 12.33 28.11
N LEU A 8 -0.95 13.52 27.54
CA LEU A 8 -1.27 13.79 26.16
C LEU A 8 -0.36 12.84 25.40
N LEU A 9 -0.91 11.69 25.01
CA LEU A 9 -0.29 10.83 24.03
C LEU A 9 -0.19 11.75 22.81
N LEU A 10 0.99 12.33 22.63
CA LEU A 10 1.45 12.90 21.38
C LEU A 10 1.50 11.72 20.40
N LEU A 11 0.35 11.16 20.02
CA LEU A 11 0.27 10.57 18.70
C LEU A 11 0.65 11.75 17.80
N PRO A 12 1.78 11.67 17.10
CA PRO A 12 2.23 12.78 16.30
C PRO A 12 1.08 13.11 15.35
N LEU A 13 0.62 14.35 15.39
CA LEU A 13 -0.43 14.91 14.54
C LEU A 13 0.04 14.98 13.05
N THR A 14 0.99 14.14 12.65
CA THR A 14 1.53 14.06 11.29
C THR A 14 0.70 13.15 10.39
N ALA A 15 -0.39 12.56 10.87
CA ALA A 15 -1.08 11.49 10.18
C ALA A 15 -2.07 11.90 9.06
N LEU A 16 -2.22 13.17 8.63
CA LEU A 16 -3.27 13.44 7.61
C LEU A 16 -3.12 14.60 6.61
N ALA A 17 -2.01 15.36 6.57
CA ALA A 17 -1.91 16.51 5.64
C ALA A 17 -0.71 16.52 4.66
N GLY A 18 0.15 15.49 4.67
CA GLY A 18 1.41 15.49 3.88
C GLY A 18 1.64 14.27 3.01
N ALA A 19 0.61 13.46 2.75
CA ALA A 19 0.76 12.17 2.07
C ALA A 19 0.04 12.11 0.72
N THR A 20 -0.30 13.24 0.10
CA THR A 20 -0.90 13.23 -1.25
C THR A 20 0.17 13.34 -2.34
N CYS A 21 -0.11 12.74 -3.49
CA CYS A 21 0.78 12.66 -4.64
C CYS A 21 -0.03 12.56 -5.94
N GLY A 22 0.62 12.67 -7.09
CA GLY A 22 -0.05 12.47 -8.37
C GLY A 22 -0.44 13.76 -9.06
N ALA A 23 -0.83 13.65 -10.33
CA ALA A 23 -1.24 14.78 -11.17
C ALA A 23 -2.38 15.60 -10.55
N ALA A 24 -3.34 14.92 -9.91
CA ALA A 24 -4.48 15.55 -9.25
C ALA A 24 -4.12 16.36 -7.99
N ASN A 25 -2.92 16.14 -7.44
CA ASN A 25 -2.41 16.80 -6.25
C ASN A 25 -1.20 17.67 -6.60
N SER A 26 -1.35 18.56 -7.58
CA SER A 26 -0.31 19.50 -8.02
C SER A 26 1.01 18.86 -8.46
N GLY A 27 0.99 17.56 -8.80
CA GLY A 27 2.19 16.81 -9.17
C GLY A 27 3.12 16.51 -8.00
N TYR A 28 2.63 16.51 -6.75
CA TYR A 28 3.46 16.15 -5.59
C TYR A 28 4.03 14.74 -5.71
N THR A 29 5.25 14.59 -5.19
CA THR A 29 5.97 13.33 -5.13
C THR A 29 6.09 12.81 -3.71
N CYS A 30 6.28 11.50 -3.57
CA CYS A 30 6.34 10.87 -2.27
C CYS A 30 7.72 10.95 -1.58
N PRO A 31 7.76 10.98 -0.23
CA PRO A 31 9.00 10.88 0.54
C PRO A 31 9.56 9.45 0.52
N ALA A 32 10.83 9.28 0.92
CA ALA A 32 11.50 7.98 0.88
C ALA A 32 10.81 6.91 1.74
N ASP A 33 10.29 7.28 2.92
CA ASP A 33 9.64 6.35 3.87
C ASP A 33 8.24 5.89 3.42
N ALA A 34 7.64 6.60 2.45
CA ALA A 34 6.33 6.31 1.85
C ALA A 34 6.42 6.35 0.32
N SER A 35 7.43 5.67 -0.22
CA SER A 35 8.00 5.93 -1.56
C SER A 35 7.06 5.80 -2.77
N CYS A 36 5.92 5.14 -2.64
CA CYS A 36 5.04 4.83 -3.77
C CYS A 36 3.79 5.70 -3.77
N CYS A 37 3.50 6.31 -4.93
CA CYS A 37 2.24 7.02 -5.14
C CYS A 37 1.15 6.07 -5.66
N SER A 38 0.09 5.84 -4.89
CA SER A 38 -1.04 5.00 -5.31
C SER A 38 -1.88 5.66 -6.43
N GLN A 39 -2.71 4.86 -7.12
CA GLN A 39 -3.69 5.40 -8.09
C GLN A 39 -4.66 6.41 -7.47
N TYR A 40 -4.86 6.35 -6.15
CA TYR A 40 -5.74 7.24 -5.40
C TYR A 40 -5.08 8.56 -5.00
N GLY A 41 -3.81 8.76 -5.35
CA GLY A 41 -3.08 9.99 -5.08
C GLY A 41 -2.59 10.10 -3.64
N TYR A 42 -2.25 8.96 -3.03
CA TYR A 42 -1.66 8.90 -1.68
C TYR A 42 -0.34 8.13 -1.67
N CYS A 43 0.60 8.57 -0.83
CA CYS A 43 1.90 7.97 -0.61
C CYS A 43 1.83 6.80 0.39
N GLY A 44 2.59 5.74 0.12
CA GLY A 44 2.73 4.58 0.99
C GLY A 44 3.85 3.65 0.54
N SER A 45 4.08 2.57 1.30
CA SER A 45 5.18 1.63 1.07
C SER A 45 4.72 0.16 0.96
N THR A 46 3.41 -0.11 1.03
CA THR A 46 2.88 -1.47 0.92
C THR A 46 2.53 -1.82 -0.53
N GLU A 47 2.27 -3.09 -0.79
CA GLU A 47 1.93 -3.60 -2.13
C GLU A 47 0.73 -2.90 -2.77
N ALA A 48 -0.26 -2.50 -1.97
CA ALA A 48 -1.42 -1.73 -2.45
C ALA A 48 -1.05 -0.35 -3.01
N PHE A 49 0.12 0.18 -2.66
CA PHE A 49 0.64 1.46 -3.16
C PHE A 49 1.67 1.25 -4.27
N CYS A 50 2.53 0.25 -4.12
CA CYS A 50 3.73 0.09 -4.96
C CYS A 50 3.53 -0.82 -6.17
N LEU A 51 2.53 -1.70 -6.16
CA LEU A 51 2.33 -2.61 -7.29
C LEU A 51 1.83 -1.84 -8.52
N THR A 52 2.44 -2.11 -9.67
CA THR A 52 1.97 -1.55 -10.95
C THR A 52 0.55 -1.99 -11.28
N THR A 53 0.18 -3.21 -10.88
CA THR A 53 -1.18 -3.75 -10.98
C THR A 53 -2.17 -3.12 -9.98
N ALA A 54 -1.68 -2.45 -8.93
CA ALA A 54 -2.48 -1.59 -8.04
C ALA A 54 -2.60 -0.15 -8.54
N GLY A 55 -2.04 0.15 -9.73
CA GLY A 55 -2.05 1.48 -10.32
C GLY A 55 -1.03 2.46 -9.73
N CYS A 56 0.10 1.96 -9.21
CA CYS A 56 1.20 2.82 -8.74
C CYS A 56 1.64 3.85 -9.82
N GLN A 57 1.69 5.12 -9.45
CA GLN A 57 2.01 6.24 -10.34
C GLN A 57 3.51 6.58 -10.27
N ALA A 58 4.35 5.85 -11.01
CA ALA A 58 5.82 5.95 -10.93
C ALA A 58 6.41 7.36 -11.09
N ARG A 59 5.75 8.23 -11.86
CA ARG A 59 6.17 9.64 -12.07
C ARG A 59 6.03 10.51 -10.83
N TYR A 60 5.20 10.09 -9.87
CA TYR A 60 4.88 10.80 -8.65
C TYR A 60 5.34 10.03 -7.40
N SER A 61 6.05 8.93 -7.59
CA SER A 61 6.74 8.22 -6.52
C SER A 61 8.07 8.90 -6.19
N ASN A 62 8.71 8.51 -5.08
CA ASN A 62 10.01 9.03 -4.68
C ASN A 62 11.09 8.81 -5.75
N ALA A 63 11.02 7.66 -6.43
CA ALA A 63 11.82 7.31 -7.58
C ALA A 63 10.97 6.57 -8.61
N SER A 64 11.33 6.64 -9.90
CA SER A 64 10.60 5.93 -10.96
C SER A 64 10.61 4.40 -10.79
N SER A 65 11.58 3.85 -10.06
CA SER A 65 11.70 2.43 -9.72
C SER A 65 10.92 2.01 -8.47
N ALA A 66 10.28 2.95 -7.77
CA ALA A 66 9.52 2.63 -6.55
C ALA A 66 8.28 1.75 -6.86
N CYS A 67 7.69 1.91 -8.05
CA CYS A 67 6.62 1.03 -8.52
C CYS A 67 7.21 -0.25 -9.11
N TYR A 68 6.65 -1.41 -8.76
CA TYR A 68 7.13 -2.70 -9.25
C TYR A 68 6.00 -3.65 -9.63
N ALA A 69 6.28 -4.58 -10.55
CA ALA A 69 5.33 -5.63 -10.92
C ALA A 69 5.24 -6.69 -9.79
N PRO A 70 4.07 -7.35 -9.63
CA PRO A 70 3.92 -8.41 -8.65
C PRO A 70 4.89 -9.56 -8.93
N LYS A 71 5.53 -10.07 -7.88
CA LYS A 71 6.43 -11.22 -7.98
C LYS A 71 5.66 -12.50 -7.70
N ALA A 72 5.65 -13.40 -8.67
CA ALA A 72 4.99 -14.71 -8.56
C ALA A 72 5.39 -15.43 -7.26
N GLY A 73 4.40 -15.74 -6.43
CA GLY A 73 4.54 -16.50 -5.19
C GLY A 73 5.09 -15.69 -4.02
N VAL A 74 5.36 -14.39 -4.24
CA VAL A 74 5.85 -13.46 -3.22
C VAL A 74 4.82 -12.40 -2.91
N SER A 75 4.22 -11.80 -3.94
CA SER A 75 3.29 -10.69 -3.72
C SER A 75 1.97 -11.15 -3.13
N ILE A 76 1.46 -10.44 -2.13
CA ILE A 76 0.13 -10.69 -1.54
C ILE A 76 -0.95 -10.18 -2.48
N SER A 77 -2.02 -10.95 -2.64
CA SER A 77 -3.17 -10.52 -3.44
C SER A 77 -3.80 -9.27 -2.84
N ILE A 78 -3.99 -8.27 -3.70
CA ILE A 78 -4.70 -7.01 -3.42
C ILE A 78 -6.08 -6.96 -4.08
N ASP A 79 -6.40 -7.96 -4.91
CA ASP A 79 -7.57 -8.01 -5.80
C ASP A 79 -8.45 -9.26 -5.56
N GLY A 80 -8.05 -10.13 -4.63
CA GLY A 80 -8.78 -11.36 -4.31
C GLY A 80 -8.70 -12.44 -5.38
N THR A 81 -7.80 -12.34 -6.37
CA THR A 81 -7.69 -13.28 -7.51
C THR A 81 -6.65 -14.40 -7.30
N CYS A 82 -6.07 -14.53 -6.11
CA CYS A 82 -5.18 -15.65 -5.76
C CYS A 82 -5.93 -16.99 -5.74
N GLY A 83 -5.29 -18.09 -6.16
CA GLY A 83 -5.88 -19.43 -6.27
C GLY A 83 -5.27 -20.47 -5.31
N THR A 84 -5.88 -21.66 -5.27
CA THR A 84 -5.50 -22.78 -4.37
C THR A 84 -4.41 -23.69 -4.94
N THR A 85 -4.14 -23.64 -6.24
CA THR A 85 -3.10 -24.43 -6.94
C THR A 85 -2.06 -23.49 -7.55
N GLY A 86 -1.28 -22.83 -6.69
CA GLY A 86 -0.30 -21.84 -7.12
C GLY A 86 -0.88 -20.43 -7.27
N VAL A 87 -0.07 -19.55 -7.86
CA VAL A 87 -0.33 -18.12 -7.90
C VAL A 87 -1.54 -17.77 -8.77
N GLY A 88 -2.36 -16.80 -8.33
CA GLY A 88 -3.48 -16.28 -9.13
C GLY A 88 -3.06 -15.69 -10.48
N LYS A 89 -4.01 -15.18 -11.28
CA LYS A 89 -3.77 -14.64 -12.64
C LYS A 89 -2.55 -13.69 -12.75
N ASN A 90 -2.26 -12.97 -11.68
CA ASN A 90 -1.19 -11.97 -11.58
C ASN A 90 0.03 -12.42 -10.74
N GLY A 91 0.15 -13.68 -10.36
CA GLY A 91 1.29 -14.13 -9.55
C GLY A 91 1.10 -14.02 -8.02
N TYR A 92 -0.09 -13.66 -7.55
CA TYR A 92 -0.32 -13.42 -6.12
C TYR A 92 -0.46 -14.69 -5.27
N ARG A 93 0.00 -14.61 -4.01
CA ARG A 93 -0.29 -15.57 -2.94
C ARG A 93 -1.26 -14.99 -1.90
N CYS A 94 -1.93 -15.85 -1.14
CA CYS A 94 -2.68 -15.42 0.04
C CYS A 94 -1.67 -15.13 1.21
N PRO A 95 -1.97 -14.18 2.13
CA PRO A 95 -1.13 -13.93 3.30
C PRO A 95 -1.07 -15.16 4.21
N GLY A 96 0.06 -15.41 4.89
CA GLY A 96 0.29 -16.64 5.67
C GLY A 96 -0.65 -16.86 6.87
N ASN A 97 -1.38 -15.83 7.30
CA ASN A 97 -2.41 -15.91 8.34
C ASN A 97 -3.82 -16.15 7.77
N ALA A 98 -4.04 -15.91 6.47
CA ALA A 98 -5.36 -16.01 5.88
C ALA A 98 -5.80 -17.48 5.79
N THR A 99 -6.98 -17.79 6.32
CA THR A 99 -7.69 -19.00 5.91
C THR A 99 -8.08 -18.81 4.44
N VAL A 100 -8.02 -19.89 3.64
CA VAL A 100 -8.31 -19.87 2.18
C VAL A 100 -9.61 -19.11 1.84
N THR A 101 -10.57 -19.07 2.77
CA THR A 101 -11.88 -18.40 2.66
C THR A 101 -11.84 -16.86 2.77
N SER A 102 -10.81 -16.25 3.39
CA SER A 102 -10.80 -14.79 3.66
C SER A 102 -10.02 -13.95 2.65
N CYS A 103 -9.24 -14.57 1.76
CA CYS A 103 -8.40 -13.84 0.80
C CYS A 103 -8.65 -14.19 -0.66
N CYS A 104 -9.18 -15.38 -0.93
CA CYS A 104 -9.08 -15.96 -2.24
C CYS A 104 -10.55 -16.13 -2.70
N SER A 105 -10.99 -15.31 -3.67
CA SER A 105 -12.32 -15.46 -4.26
C SER A 105 -12.35 -16.87 -4.84
N ALA A 106 -13.17 -17.75 -4.27
CA ALA A 106 -13.28 -19.13 -4.72
C ALA A 106 -13.44 -19.15 -6.25
N ALA A 107 -12.45 -19.73 -6.93
CA ALA A 107 -12.57 -20.12 -8.32
C ALA A 107 -12.81 -21.62 -8.34
#